data_AF-A0AAN8ZE89-F1
#
_entry.id   AF-A0AAN8ZE89-F1
#
_cell.length_a   1.000
_cell.length_b   1.000
_cell.length_c   1.000
_cell.angle_alpha   90.00
_cell.angle_beta   90.00
_cell.angle_gamma   90.00
#
_symmetry.space_group_name_H-M   'P 1'
#
loop_
_entity.id
_entity.type
_entity.pdbx_description
1 polymer ?
#
loop_
_entity_poly.entity_id
_entity_poly.type
_entity_poly.pdbx_seq_one_letter_code
_entity_poly.pdbx_strand_id
1 'polypeptide(L)'
;MGEYDGVQYVSVGVGEVAPPRLDNVRKVSVLPLVFLIFYEVSGGPFGVEDSVQAAGPLLALLGFLIFPFVWSVPEALITAEMGTMFPENGGYVVWVSSALGPYWGFQQGWMKWLSGVIDNALYPVLFLDYLKSALPIVGSGLPRVAALPHY
;
A
#
# COMPACT_ATOMS: atom_id res chain seq x y z
N MET A 1 -17.02 40.13 11.23
CA MET A 1 -17.51 40.13 9.85
C MET A 1 -16.38 39.56 9.01
N GLY A 2 -16.56 38.34 8.53
CA GLY A 2 -15.56 37.50 7.89
C GLY A 2 -16.27 36.19 7.58
N GLU A 3 -17.00 36.20 6.47
CA GLU A 3 -17.69 35.05 5.90
C GLU A 3 -16.69 33.93 5.67
N TYR A 4 -16.94 32.80 6.32
CA TYR A 4 -16.34 31.53 5.95
C TYR A 4 -17.20 31.00 4.81
N ASP A 5 -16.76 31.32 3.60
CA ASP A 5 -17.40 30.86 2.38
C ASP A 5 -17.41 29.33 2.38
N GLY A 6 -18.62 28.77 2.44
CA GLY A 6 -18.83 27.34 2.62
C GLY A 6 -18.40 26.62 1.35
N VAL A 7 -17.37 25.79 1.46
CA VAL A 7 -17.10 24.77 0.46
C VAL A 7 -18.34 23.87 0.39
N GLN A 8 -19.12 24.05 -0.67
CA GLN A 8 -20.31 23.26 -0.95
C GLN A 8 -19.86 21.83 -1.26
N TYR A 9 -19.90 20.96 -0.26
CA TYR A 9 -19.87 19.52 -0.48
C TYR A 9 -21.09 19.18 -1.32
N VAL A 10 -20.89 18.70 -2.55
CA VAL A 10 -21.96 18.14 -3.36
C VAL A 10 -22.45 16.91 -2.62
N SER A 11 -23.48 17.10 -1.79
CA SER A 11 -24.21 16.02 -1.16
C SER A 11 -24.87 15.23 -2.29
N VAL A 12 -24.23 14.15 -2.70
CA VAL A 12 -24.87 13.11 -3.53
C VAL A 12 -26.18 12.79 -2.84
N GLY A 13 -27.30 13.09 -3.51
CA GLY A 13 -28.66 13.13 -2.97
C GLY A 13 -29.19 11.78 -2.48
N VAL A 14 -28.56 11.25 -1.43
CA VAL A 14 -29.10 10.24 -0.55
C VAL A 14 -29.86 11.03 0.50
N GLY A 15 -31.16 10.77 0.63
CA GLY A 15 -32.04 11.45 1.57
C GLY A 15 -31.44 11.52 2.96
N GLU A 16 -31.88 12.51 3.73
CA GLU A 16 -31.47 12.88 5.08
C GLU A 16 -31.66 11.71 6.08
N VAL A 17 -30.83 10.68 5.94
CA VAL A 17 -30.68 9.61 6.92
C VAL A 17 -29.69 10.18 7.93
N ALA A 18 -30.20 10.49 9.13
CA ALA A 18 -29.36 10.87 10.26
C ALA A 18 -28.16 9.92 10.34
N PRO A 19 -26.92 10.42 10.44
CA PRO A 19 -25.75 9.54 10.46
C PRO A 19 -25.93 8.55 11.62
N PRO A 20 -25.67 7.25 11.40
CA PRO A 20 -25.73 6.28 12.48
C PRO A 20 -24.85 6.80 13.62
N ARG A 21 -25.38 6.84 14.85
CA ARG A 21 -24.59 7.16 16.03
C ARG A 21 -23.50 6.08 16.14
N LEU A 22 -22.31 6.40 15.66
CA LEU A 22 -21.15 5.52 15.72
C LEU A 22 -20.61 5.56 17.16
N ASP A 23 -21.37 5.00 18.10
CA ASP A 23 -21.13 5.13 19.54
C ASP A 23 -19.85 4.43 20.02
N ASN A 24 -19.06 3.78 19.15
CA ASN A 24 -17.75 3.22 19.48
C ASN A 24 -16.89 2.99 18.22
N VAL A 25 -16.42 4.05 17.55
CA VAL A 25 -15.31 3.86 16.59
C VAL A 25 -14.03 3.64 17.38
N ARG A 26 -13.56 2.40 17.45
CA ARG A 26 -12.26 2.07 18.03
C ARG A 26 -11.17 2.68 17.15
N LYS A 27 -10.64 3.83 17.58
CA LYS A 27 -9.50 4.48 16.92
C LYS A 27 -8.26 3.59 17.06
N VAL A 28 -7.54 3.41 15.96
CA VAL A 28 -6.25 2.74 15.97
C VAL A 28 -5.24 3.65 16.67
N SER A 29 -4.49 3.11 17.63
CA SER A 29 -3.43 3.86 18.31
C SER A 29 -2.25 4.11 17.36
N VAL A 30 -1.49 5.17 17.61
CA VAL A 30 -0.37 5.61 16.75
C VAL A 30 0.64 4.50 16.52
N LEU A 31 0.97 3.71 17.55
CA LEU A 31 1.97 2.66 17.43
C LEU A 31 1.51 1.53 16.47
N PRO A 32 0.34 0.90 16.65
CA PRO A 32 -0.23 0.00 15.64
C PRO A 32 -0.37 0.63 14.26
N LEU A 33 -0.72 1.92 14.17
CA LEU A 33 -0.85 2.61 12.89
C LEU A 33 0.49 2.70 12.15
N VAL A 34 1.58 3.00 12.85
CA VAL A 34 2.93 3.00 12.26
C VAL A 34 3.30 1.62 11.72
N PHE A 35 3.03 0.55 12.48
CA PHE A 35 3.28 -0.81 12.00
C PHE A 35 2.42 -1.18 10.79
N LEU A 36 1.16 -0.74 10.76
CA LEU A 36 0.27 -0.96 9.61
C LEU A 36 0.78 -0.25 8.36
N ILE A 37 1.20 1.02 8.46
CA ILE A 37 1.76 1.78 7.35
C ILE A 37 3.07 1.15 6.87
N PHE A 38 3.97 0.78 7.79
CA PHE A 38 5.23 0.11 7.45
C PHE A 38 4.99 -1.19 6.69
N TYR A 39 4.06 -2.02 7.18
CA TYR A 39 3.71 -3.28 6.54
C TYR A 39 3.05 -3.08 5.18
N GLU A 40 2.12 -2.11 5.05
CA GLU A 40 1.46 -1.79 3.78
C GLU A 40 2.47 -1.37 2.70
N VAL A 41 3.44 -0.52 3.06
CA VAL A 41 4.38 0.06 2.09
C VAL A 41 5.56 -0.86 1.80
N SER A 42 6.12 -1.49 2.84
CA SER A 42 7.40 -2.20 2.68
C SER A 42 7.20 -3.68 2.41
N GLY A 43 6.17 -4.35 2.96
CA GLY A 43 5.94 -5.80 2.78
C GLY A 43 7.06 -6.76 3.25
N GLY A 44 8.25 -6.25 3.55
CA GLY A 44 9.50 -6.97 3.84
C GLY A 44 10.64 -6.51 2.92
N PRO A 45 11.92 -6.80 3.22
CA PRO A 45 13.06 -6.32 2.42
C PRO A 45 13.26 -7.11 1.10
N PHE A 46 12.18 -7.57 0.47
CA PHE A 46 12.24 -8.38 -0.74
C PHE A 46 12.69 -7.52 -1.94
N GLY A 47 13.70 -7.97 -2.68
CA GLY A 47 14.22 -7.26 -3.87
C GLY A 47 15.44 -6.38 -3.59
N VAL A 48 15.91 -6.33 -2.34
CA VAL A 48 17.21 -5.75 -1.99
C VAL A 48 18.33 -6.53 -2.71
N GLU A 49 18.19 -7.84 -2.80
CA GLU A 49 19.12 -8.75 -3.49
C GLU A 49 19.20 -8.44 -4.99
N ASP A 50 18.05 -8.26 -5.65
CA ASP A 50 17.99 -7.91 -7.07
C ASP A 50 18.59 -6.52 -7.33
N SER A 51 18.34 -5.56 -6.42
CA SER A 51 18.90 -4.21 -6.49
C SER A 51 20.43 -4.22 -6.39
N VAL A 52 20.98 -5.03 -5.48
CA VAL A 52 22.43 -5.19 -5.31
C VAL A 52 23.04 -5.97 -6.48
N GLN A 53 22.36 -7.00 -7.00
CA GLN A 53 22.83 -7.75 -8.16
C GLN A 53 22.87 -6.90 -9.43
N ALA A 54 21.91 -5.99 -9.61
CA ALA A 54 21.84 -5.13 -10.79
C ALA A 54 22.80 -3.92 -10.74
N ALA A 55 22.87 -3.21 -9.60
CA ALA A 55 23.62 -1.95 -9.49
C ALA A 55 24.95 -2.08 -8.71
N GLY A 56 25.17 -3.18 -8.00
CA GLY A 56 26.29 -3.36 -7.09
C GLY A 56 26.03 -2.78 -5.68
N PRO A 57 26.77 -3.22 -4.65
CA PRO A 57 26.49 -2.88 -3.25
C PRO A 57 26.53 -1.38 -2.94
N LEU A 58 27.49 -0.65 -3.51
CA LEU A 58 27.67 0.78 -3.24
C LEU A 58 26.52 1.62 -3.78
N LEU A 59 26.08 1.36 -5.02
CA LEU A 59 24.99 2.10 -5.65
C LEU A 59 23.63 1.76 -5.02
N ALA A 60 23.40 0.50 -4.65
CA ALA A 60 22.21 0.10 -3.91
C ALA A 60 22.11 0.83 -2.56
N LEU A 61 23.20 0.89 -1.78
CA LEU A 61 23.24 1.62 -0.50
C LEU A 61 23.00 3.11 -0.67
N LEU A 62 23.63 3.74 -1.66
CA LEU A 62 23.39 5.16 -1.97
C LEU A 62 21.93 5.40 -2.39
N GLY A 63 21.35 4.49 -3.18
CA GLY A 63 19.94 4.53 -3.55
C GLY A 63 19.03 4.49 -2.33
N PHE A 64 19.22 3.52 -1.44
CA PHE A 64 18.45 3.42 -0.19
C PHE A 64 18.63 4.61 0.75
N LEU A 65 19.77 5.28 0.71
CA LEU A 65 20.00 6.46 1.54
C LEU A 65 19.37 7.71 0.94
N ILE A 66 19.49 7.93 -0.37
CA ILE A 66 19.09 9.19 -1.01
C ILE A 66 17.59 9.18 -1.37
N PHE A 67 17.09 8.06 -1.89
CA PHE A 67 15.73 7.93 -2.42
C PHE A 67 14.64 8.33 -1.41
N PRO A 68 14.71 7.94 -0.12
CA PRO A 68 13.68 8.32 0.85
C PRO A 68 13.57 9.84 1.04
N PHE A 69 14.68 10.59 0.96
CA PHE A 69 14.65 12.05 1.14
C PHE A 69 14.11 12.78 -0.08
N VAL A 70 14.36 12.25 -1.28
CA VAL A 70 13.91 12.87 -2.54
C VAL A 70 12.45 12.56 -2.81
N TRP A 71 11.98 11.38 -2.45
CA TRP A 71 10.64 10.90 -2.78
C TRP A 71 9.73 10.74 -1.55
N SER A 72 10.09 9.84 -0.63
CA SER A 72 9.20 9.41 0.46
C SER A 72 8.91 10.51 1.48
N VAL A 73 9.89 11.32 1.85
CA VAL A 73 9.72 12.40 2.83
C VAL A 73 8.77 13.49 2.29
N PRO A 74 8.98 14.05 1.08
CA PRO A 74 8.03 14.99 0.49
C PRO A 74 6.62 14.42 0.36
N GLU A 75 6.49 13.18 -0.12
CA GLU A 75 5.19 12.51 -0.27
C GLU A 75 4.47 12.34 1.07
N ALA A 76 5.19 11.93 2.12
CA ALA A 76 4.64 11.78 3.46
C ALA A 76 4.17 13.12 4.05
N LEU A 77 4.91 14.21 3.81
CA LEU A 77 4.52 15.56 4.25
C LEU A 77 3.25 16.03 3.55
N ILE A 78 3.15 15.86 2.22
CA ILE A 78 1.94 16.20 1.46
C ILE A 78 0.74 15.39 1.98
N THR A 79 0.94 14.09 2.18
CA THR A 79 -0.08 13.18 2.73
C THR A 79 -0.51 13.61 4.13
N ALA A 80 0.41 14.06 4.98
CA ALA A 80 0.12 14.55 6.32
C ALA A 80 -0.71 15.85 6.29
N GLU A 81 -0.34 16.82 5.45
CA GLU A 81 -1.11 18.07 5.27
C GLU A 81 -2.54 17.77 4.81
N MET A 82 -2.71 16.92 3.78
CA MET A 82 -4.03 16.55 3.27
C MET A 82 -4.85 15.74 4.29
N GLY A 83 -4.21 14.83 5.03
CA GLY A 83 -4.86 14.05 6.09
C GLY A 83 -5.36 14.89 7.25
N THR A 84 -4.76 16.06 7.51
CA THR A 84 -5.28 17.02 8.50
C THR A 84 -6.33 17.98 7.92
N MET A 85 -6.30 18.24 6.61
CA MET A 85 -7.24 19.12 5.91
C MET A 85 -8.62 18.49 5.73
N PHE A 86 -8.71 17.18 5.50
CA PHE A 86 -9.97 16.45 5.31
C PHE A 86 -10.24 15.49 6.48
N PRO A 87 -11.14 15.82 7.44
CA PRO A 87 -11.43 14.96 8.59
C PRO A 87 -12.31 13.74 8.24
N GLU A 88 -12.34 13.34 6.97
CA GLU A 88 -13.16 12.26 6.43
C GLU A 88 -12.32 10.98 6.26
N ASN A 89 -12.91 9.83 6.57
CA ASN A 89 -12.26 8.51 6.40
C ASN A 89 -12.23 8.06 4.92
N GLY A 90 -11.79 8.92 4.01
CA GLY A 90 -11.85 8.70 2.55
C GLY A 90 -10.51 8.69 1.82
N GLY A 91 -9.42 9.06 2.50
CA GLY A 91 -8.06 9.02 1.99
C GLY A 91 -7.90 9.67 0.60
N TYR A 92 -7.04 9.07 -0.23
CA TYR A 92 -6.67 9.61 -1.56
C TYR A 92 -7.87 9.84 -2.49
N VAL A 93 -8.95 9.06 -2.36
CA VAL A 93 -10.15 9.20 -3.20
C VAL A 93 -10.88 10.51 -2.89
N VAL A 94 -11.03 10.87 -1.60
CA VAL A 94 -11.66 12.14 -1.20
C VAL A 94 -10.75 13.31 -1.54
N TRP A 95 -9.45 13.18 -1.31
CA TRP A 95 -8.46 14.20 -1.63
C TRP A 95 -8.49 14.60 -3.12
N VAL A 96 -8.47 13.60 -4.01
CA VAL A 96 -8.48 13.84 -5.46
C VAL A 96 -9.87 14.23 -5.96
N SER A 97 -10.94 13.69 -5.38
CA SER A 97 -12.31 14.13 -5.69
C SER A 97 -12.52 15.60 -5.37
N SER A 98 -12.01 16.06 -4.23
CA SER A 98 -12.13 17.46 -3.80
C SER A 98 -11.30 18.41 -4.66
N ALA A 99 -10.13 17.98 -5.16
CA ALA A 99 -9.25 18.81 -5.96
C ALA A 99 -9.60 18.83 -7.46
N LEU A 100 -9.94 17.67 -8.04
CA LEU A 100 -10.08 17.49 -9.49
C LEU A 100 -11.49 17.04 -9.92
N GLY A 101 -12.37 16.73 -8.96
CA GLY A 101 -13.74 16.31 -9.20
C GLY A 101 -13.96 14.79 -9.11
N PRO A 102 -15.23 14.34 -9.03
CA PRO A 102 -15.58 12.95 -8.68
C PRO A 102 -15.04 11.87 -9.63
N TYR A 103 -14.93 12.19 -10.92
CA TYR A 103 -14.40 11.26 -11.93
C TYR A 103 -12.94 10.85 -11.65
N TRP A 104 -12.10 11.83 -11.32
CA TRP A 104 -10.69 11.60 -11.06
C TRP A 104 -10.48 10.89 -9.71
N GLY A 105 -11.31 11.18 -8.72
CA GLY A 105 -11.32 10.42 -7.47
C GLY A 105 -11.66 8.94 -7.68
N PHE A 106 -12.68 8.64 -8.49
CA PHE A 106 -13.00 7.26 -8.85
C PHE A 106 -11.83 6.56 -9.56
N GLN A 107 -11.21 7.23 -10.53
CA GLN A 107 -10.05 6.69 -11.25
C GLN A 107 -8.90 6.33 -10.30
N GLN A 108 -8.60 7.20 -9.33
CA GLN A 108 -7.56 6.93 -8.33
C GLN A 108 -7.91 5.77 -7.41
N GLY A 109 -9.16 5.70 -6.94
CA GLY A 109 -9.64 4.58 -6.14
C GLY A 109 -9.56 3.24 -6.89
N TRP A 110 -9.99 3.24 -8.15
CA TRP A 110 -9.90 2.07 -9.03
C TRP A 110 -8.46 1.61 -9.26
N MET A 111 -7.55 2.55 -9.50
CA MET A 111 -6.13 2.23 -9.71
C MET A 111 -5.48 1.66 -8.44
N LYS A 112 -5.76 2.23 -7.26
CA LYS A 112 -5.27 1.70 -5.97
C LYS A 112 -5.83 0.30 -5.69
N TRP A 113 -7.11 0.05 -6.00
CA TRP A 113 -7.69 -1.29 -5.89
C TRP A 113 -6.98 -2.29 -6.80
N LEU A 114 -6.76 -1.94 -8.07
CA LEU A 114 -6.05 -2.79 -9.02
C LEU A 114 -4.61 -3.10 -8.55
N SER A 115 -3.88 -2.08 -8.09
CA SER A 115 -2.54 -2.25 -7.50
C SER A 115 -2.59 -3.26 -6.35
N GLY A 116 -3.53 -3.09 -5.41
CA GLY A 116 -3.67 -4.00 -4.28
C GLY A 116 -3.99 -5.45 -4.67
N VAL A 117 -4.78 -5.66 -5.74
CA VAL A 117 -5.04 -7.02 -6.25
C VAL A 117 -3.78 -7.65 -6.84
N ILE A 118 -2.98 -6.87 -7.58
CA ILE A 118 -1.72 -7.33 -8.17
C ILE A 118 -0.69 -7.64 -7.07
N ASP A 119 -0.56 -6.76 -6.08
CA ASP A 119 0.36 -6.94 -4.96
C ASP A 119 0.02 -8.21 -4.17
N ASN A 120 -1.26 -8.42 -3.86
CA ASN A 120 -1.72 -9.64 -3.17
C ASN A 120 -1.47 -10.92 -3.99
N ALA A 121 -1.51 -10.85 -5.32
CA ALA A 121 -1.20 -11.99 -6.19
C ALA A 121 0.31 -12.30 -6.27
N LEU A 122 1.18 -11.32 -5.98
CA LEU A 122 2.63 -11.50 -6.04
C LEU A 122 3.17 -12.27 -4.83
N TYR A 123 2.62 -12.05 -3.63
CA TYR A 123 3.12 -12.67 -2.40
C TYR A 123 3.13 -14.20 -2.41
N PRO A 124 2.11 -14.93 -2.90
CA PRO A 124 2.15 -16.39 -2.99
C PRO A 124 3.24 -16.90 -3.94
N VAL A 125 3.48 -16.20 -5.05
CA VAL A 125 4.51 -16.57 -6.03
C VAL A 125 5.89 -16.38 -5.41
N LEU A 126 6.15 -15.22 -4.79
CA LEU A 126 7.39 -14.95 -4.07
C LEU A 126 7.62 -15.97 -2.95
N PHE A 127 6.60 -16.27 -2.14
CA PHE A 127 6.69 -17.28 -1.09
C PHE A 127 7.10 -18.64 -1.66
N LEU A 128 6.51 -19.07 -2.78
CA LEU A 128 6.86 -20.34 -3.42
C LEU A 128 8.29 -20.33 -3.97
N ASP A 129 8.77 -19.22 -4.51
CA ASP A 129 10.12 -19.13 -5.06
C ASP A 129 11.18 -19.10 -3.96
N TYR A 130 10.94 -18.38 -2.86
CA TYR A 130 11.78 -18.48 -1.65
C TYR A 130 11.73 -19.88 -1.03
N LEU A 131 10.57 -20.53 -0.99
CA LEU A 131 10.43 -21.89 -0.44
C LEU A 131 11.20 -22.93 -1.28
N LYS A 132 11.14 -22.84 -2.61
CA LYS A 132 11.93 -23.71 -3.50
C LYS A 132 13.43 -23.49 -3.36
N SER A 133 13.86 -22.24 -3.14
CA SER A 133 15.26 -21.89 -2.89
C SER A 133 15.75 -22.44 -1.54
N ALA A 134 14.94 -22.30 -0.48
CA ALA A 134 15.30 -22.74 0.87
C ALA A 134 15.22 -24.26 1.06
N LEU A 135 14.26 -24.92 0.40
CA LEU A 135 14.06 -26.36 0.44
C LEU A 135 14.12 -26.93 -0.99
N PRO A 136 15.32 -27.28 -1.51
CA PRO A 136 15.45 -27.88 -2.83
C PRO A 136 14.67 -29.19 -2.99
N ILE A 137 14.27 -29.85 -1.89
CA ILE A 137 13.36 -31.01 -1.85
C ILE A 137 11.97 -30.69 -2.45
N VAL A 138 11.51 -29.45 -2.35
CA VAL A 138 10.21 -29.01 -2.91
C VAL A 138 10.33 -28.73 -4.42
N GLY A 139 11.52 -28.35 -4.90
CA GLY A 139 11.83 -28.20 -6.32
C GLY A 139 12.22 -29.52 -7.02
N SER A 140 12.80 -30.47 -6.27
CA SER A 140 13.11 -31.80 -6.77
C SER A 140 11.85 -32.66 -6.68
N GLY A 141 11.10 -32.76 -7.78
CA GLY A 141 9.91 -33.58 -7.87
C GLY A 141 10.09 -34.96 -7.22
N LEU A 142 9.44 -35.14 -6.06
CA LEU A 142 9.28 -36.43 -5.40
C LEU A 142 8.67 -37.55 -6.28
N PRO A 143 8.07 -37.32 -7.48
CA PRO A 143 7.74 -38.42 -8.39
C PRO A 143 8.93 -39.08 -9.10
N ARG A 144 10.13 -38.48 -9.13
CA ARG A 144 11.27 -39.05 -9.89
C ARG A 144 12.18 -39.96 -9.08
N VAL A 145 12.32 -39.74 -7.77
CA VAL A 145 13.15 -40.59 -6.90
C VAL A 145 12.40 -41.87 -6.50
N ALA A 146 11.06 -41.81 -6.38
CA ALA A 146 10.23 -42.99 -6.15
C ALA A 146 10.05 -43.87 -7.41
N ALA A 147 10.36 -43.37 -8.60
CA ALA A 147 10.15 -44.08 -9.88
C ALA A 147 11.40 -44.82 -10.39
N LEU A 148 12.52 -44.79 -9.67
CA LEU A 148 13.68 -45.64 -10.00
C LEU A 148 13.44 -47.03 -9.39
N PRO A 149 13.20 -48.08 -10.20
CA PRO A 149 13.08 -49.43 -9.68
C PRO A 149 14.45 -49.84 -9.15
N HIS A 150 14.51 -50.21 -7.88
CA HIS A 150 15.64 -50.97 -7.34
C HIS A 150 15.64 -52.34 -8.04
N TYR A 151 16.60 -52.54 -8.95
CA TYR A 151 17.01 -53.85 -9.47
C TYR A 151 18.12 -54.44 -8.60
#